data_AF-A0A947DLP5-F1
#
_entry.id   AF-A0A947DLP5-F1
#
_cell.length_a   1.000
_cell.length_b   1.000
_cell.length_c   1.000
_cell.angle_alpha   90.00
_cell.angle_beta   90.00
_cell.angle_gamma   90.00
#
_symmetry.space_group_name_H-M   'P 1'
#
loop_
_entity.id
_entity.type
_entity.pdbx_description
1 polymer ?
#
loop_
_entity_poly.entity_id
_entity_poly.type
_entity_poly.pdbx_seq_one_letter_code
_entity_poly.pdbx_strand_id
1 'polypeptide(L)'
;MGLSRHLALSAFAVLLALAPSLARAQPTSSERRNIETGFIWTQSEAEEKCPRVAAEAHGRWTGQWRMSVPGQTSFCEVTDFAPPRVQRPTPHTTPPRAQRTRAIEAGPIWNQSDAEVKCRRVAAEARGEWTGQWRTVTPGRMSVCDIADVAPRSTPWPRYVEAGPIRDQQDAETKCPVVAAAVRGQWSGQWMTTMEGQMSACAITDMAPPQPRTVEAGPIWDQSDANVKCPVAATAVRARWTGQWMTTRQGEMSVCEVVD
;
A
#
# COMPACT_ATOMS: atom_id res chain seq x y z
N MET A 1 -36.23 -20.10 92.75
CA MET A 1 -35.15 -21.04 93.14
C MET A 1 -35.28 -22.28 92.27
N GLY A 2 -34.24 -22.66 91.55
CA GLY A 2 -34.25 -23.84 90.69
C GLY A 2 -33.35 -23.67 89.47
N LEU A 3 -32.04 -23.75 89.71
CA LEU A 3 -31.05 -24.00 88.66
C LEU A 3 -31.31 -25.37 88.03
N SER A 4 -31.10 -25.50 86.72
CA SER A 4 -30.28 -26.60 86.18
C SER A 4 -29.83 -26.33 84.76
N ARG A 5 -28.51 -26.45 84.60
CA ARG A 5 -27.74 -26.34 83.37
C ARG A 5 -27.75 -27.68 82.64
N HIS A 6 -27.89 -27.68 81.32
CA HIS A 6 -27.30 -28.73 80.49
C HIS A 6 -26.62 -28.12 79.27
N LEU A 7 -25.34 -28.47 79.14
CA LEU A 7 -24.47 -28.29 77.99
C LEU A 7 -24.98 -29.12 76.81
N ALA A 8 -24.95 -28.55 75.60
CA ALA A 8 -24.82 -29.34 74.38
C ALA A 8 -24.00 -28.54 73.36
N LEU A 9 -22.81 -29.06 73.08
CA LEU A 9 -21.97 -28.69 71.94
C LEU A 9 -22.73 -28.90 70.63
N SER A 10 -22.62 -27.99 69.66
CA SER A 10 -22.79 -28.36 68.24
C SER A 10 -22.16 -27.32 67.30
N ALA A 11 -21.06 -27.76 66.69
CA ALA A 11 -20.56 -27.48 65.33
C ALA A 11 -20.79 -26.09 64.71
N PHE A 12 -19.72 -25.29 64.70
CA PHE A 12 -19.50 -24.27 63.68
C PHE A 12 -19.30 -24.94 62.32
N ALA A 13 -20.33 -24.98 61.48
CA ALA A 13 -20.18 -25.20 60.06
C ALA A 13 -19.89 -23.84 59.39
N VAL A 14 -18.61 -23.55 59.15
CA VAL A 14 -18.19 -22.41 58.31
C VAL A 14 -18.50 -22.77 56.85
N LEU A 15 -19.65 -22.31 56.37
CA LEU A 15 -19.95 -22.25 54.94
C LEU A 15 -19.09 -21.15 54.30
N LEU A 16 -17.94 -21.54 53.76
CA LEU A 16 -17.21 -20.74 52.78
C LEU A 16 -18.06 -20.66 51.51
N ALA A 17 -18.90 -19.63 51.43
CA ALA A 17 -19.50 -19.21 50.17
C ALA A 17 -18.37 -18.65 49.28
N LEU A 18 -17.90 -19.47 48.35
CA LEU A 18 -17.12 -19.02 47.20
C LEU A 18 -18.02 -18.12 46.35
N ALA A 19 -18.04 -16.82 46.66
CA ALA A 19 -18.61 -15.83 45.78
C ALA A 19 -17.74 -15.78 44.51
N PRO A 20 -18.27 -16.08 43.31
CA PRO A 20 -17.54 -15.83 42.09
C PRO A 20 -17.29 -14.32 42.01
N SER A 21 -16.02 -13.94 42.07
CA SER A 21 -15.59 -12.58 41.79
C SER A 21 -15.99 -12.25 40.36
N LEU A 22 -17.14 -11.59 40.18
CA LEU A 22 -17.46 -10.89 38.95
C LEU A 22 -16.44 -9.77 38.82
N ALA A 23 -15.34 -10.07 38.12
CA ALA A 23 -14.41 -9.09 37.63
C ALA A 23 -15.22 -8.10 36.78
N ARG A 24 -15.50 -6.92 37.35
CA ARG A 24 -15.99 -5.77 36.59
C ARG A 24 -14.91 -5.48 35.55
N ALA A 25 -15.18 -5.83 34.30
CA ALA A 25 -14.33 -5.44 33.17
C ALA A 25 -14.13 -3.93 33.25
N GLN A 26 -12.89 -3.49 33.50
CA GLN A 26 -12.55 -2.08 33.42
C GLN A 26 -12.72 -1.66 31.96
N PRO A 27 -13.50 -0.61 31.66
CA PRO A 27 -13.64 -0.14 30.30
C PRO A 27 -12.27 0.28 29.78
N THR A 28 -11.88 -0.29 28.64
CA THR A 28 -10.68 0.07 27.90
C THR A 28 -10.69 1.58 27.65
N SER A 29 -9.60 2.25 28.04
CA SER A 29 -9.40 3.70 28.04
C SER A 29 -10.27 4.47 27.03
N SER A 30 -11.28 5.17 27.53
CA SER A 30 -11.93 6.24 26.77
C SER A 30 -10.92 7.38 26.59
N GLU A 31 -10.57 7.69 25.34
CA GLU A 31 -9.74 8.83 25.02
C GLU A 31 -10.50 10.10 25.43
N ARG A 32 -9.83 10.97 26.20
CA ARG A 32 -10.38 12.26 26.62
C ARG A 32 -9.89 13.32 25.66
N ARG A 33 -10.80 14.13 25.14
CA ARG A 33 -10.45 15.27 24.29
C ARG A 33 -11.22 16.52 24.71
N ASN A 34 -10.63 17.67 24.42
CA ASN A 34 -11.23 18.97 24.70
C ASN A 34 -11.92 19.48 23.42
N ILE A 35 -13.19 19.85 23.51
CA ILE A 35 -13.97 20.39 22.39
C ILE A 35 -14.26 21.86 22.66
N GLU A 36 -13.92 22.71 21.70
CA GLU A 36 -14.17 24.15 21.75
C GLU A 36 -15.67 24.44 21.61
N THR A 37 -16.23 25.24 22.52
CA THR A 37 -17.69 25.47 22.66
C THR A 37 -18.04 26.98 22.69
N GLY A 38 -17.05 27.83 22.42
CA GLY A 38 -17.15 29.28 22.57
C GLY A 38 -17.15 29.70 24.04
N PHE A 39 -17.84 30.79 24.38
CA PHE A 39 -17.77 31.39 25.71
C PHE A 39 -18.61 30.63 26.75
N ILE A 40 -17.93 30.21 27.82
CA ILE A 40 -18.50 29.71 29.06
C ILE A 40 -17.79 30.42 30.20
N TRP A 41 -18.55 31.06 31.07
CA TRP A 41 -18.07 31.85 32.21
C TRP A 41 -18.33 31.19 33.55
N THR A 42 -19.34 30.33 33.62
CA THR A 42 -19.77 29.70 34.87
C THR A 42 -19.96 28.20 34.72
N GLN A 43 -19.91 27.50 35.86
CA GLN A 43 -20.23 26.07 35.93
C GLN A 43 -21.65 25.77 35.43
N SER A 44 -22.62 26.63 35.76
CA SER A 44 -24.02 26.46 35.32
C SER A 44 -24.16 26.56 33.79
N GLU A 45 -23.41 27.46 33.14
CA GLU A 45 -23.40 27.55 31.67
C GLU A 45 -22.74 26.32 31.03
N ALA A 46 -21.71 25.75 31.68
CA ALA A 46 -21.08 24.52 31.23
C ALA A 46 -22.05 23.33 31.30
N GLU A 47 -22.82 23.23 32.38
CA GLU A 47 -23.84 22.19 32.56
C GLU A 47 -24.96 22.25 31.51
N GLU A 48 -25.27 23.45 30.99
CA GLU A 48 -26.24 23.61 29.91
C GLU A 48 -25.64 23.31 28.53
N LYS A 49 -24.42 23.80 28.24
CA LYS A 49 -23.84 23.75 26.89
C LYS A 49 -23.03 22.48 26.61
N CYS A 50 -22.23 22.02 27.57
CA CYS A 50 -21.30 20.91 27.35
C CYS A 50 -21.97 19.56 27.07
N PRO A 51 -23.15 19.21 27.63
CA PRO A 51 -23.84 17.99 27.24
C PRO A 51 -24.20 17.96 25.74
N ARG A 52 -24.64 19.10 25.19
CA ARG A 52 -24.98 19.22 23.77
C ARG A 52 -23.75 19.12 22.88
N VAL A 53 -22.68 19.84 23.23
CA VAL A 53 -21.40 19.78 22.49
C VAL A 53 -20.78 18.38 22.54
N ALA A 54 -20.87 17.70 23.67
CA ALA A 54 -20.42 16.32 23.77
C ALA A 54 -21.25 15.38 22.89
N ALA A 55 -22.58 15.54 22.86
CA ALA A 55 -23.45 14.77 21.99
C ALA A 55 -23.15 14.99 20.50
N GLU A 56 -22.94 16.25 20.09
CA GLU A 56 -22.50 16.62 18.73
C GLU A 56 -21.14 16.01 18.37
N ALA A 57 -20.23 15.95 19.35
CA ALA A 57 -18.92 15.31 19.19
C ALA A 57 -18.94 13.78 19.35
N HIS A 58 -20.13 13.14 19.37
CA HIS A 58 -20.29 11.70 19.58
C HIS A 58 -19.58 11.16 20.84
N GLY A 59 -19.59 11.96 21.90
CA GLY A 59 -19.00 11.65 23.19
C GLY A 59 -19.94 11.95 24.35
N ARG A 60 -19.44 11.73 25.56
CA ARG A 60 -20.09 12.08 26.81
C ARG A 60 -19.27 13.14 27.51
N TRP A 61 -19.92 14.22 27.91
CA TRP A 61 -19.28 15.25 28.72
C TRP A 61 -18.83 14.66 30.06
N THR A 62 -17.59 14.93 30.47
CA THR A 62 -17.01 14.37 31.70
C THR A 62 -17.40 15.12 32.96
N GLY A 63 -18.10 16.25 32.82
CA GLY A 63 -18.34 17.20 33.91
C GLY A 63 -17.20 18.21 34.08
N GLN A 64 -16.12 18.10 33.28
CA GLN A 64 -15.01 19.03 33.30
C GLN A 64 -15.09 20.01 32.12
N TRP A 65 -14.75 21.26 32.38
CA TRP A 65 -14.58 22.29 31.36
C TRP A 65 -13.46 23.25 31.81
N ARG A 66 -12.87 23.97 30.86
CA ARG A 66 -11.83 24.95 31.16
C ARG A 66 -11.82 26.10 30.16
N MET A 67 -11.35 27.25 30.61
CA MET A 67 -11.06 28.40 29.75
C MET A 67 -9.61 28.31 29.25
N SER A 68 -9.36 28.56 27.97
CA SER A 68 -7.97 28.67 27.47
C SER A 68 -7.37 30.05 27.69
N VAL A 69 -8.18 31.08 27.44
CA VAL A 69 -7.84 32.50 27.58
C VAL A 69 -9.04 33.20 28.20
N PRO A 70 -8.87 33.98 29.28
CA PRO A 70 -9.96 34.77 29.86
C PRO A 70 -10.62 35.63 28.79
N GLY A 71 -11.90 35.37 28.51
CA GLY A 71 -12.66 36.12 27.52
C GLY A 71 -12.33 35.85 26.05
N GLN A 72 -11.95 34.61 25.68
CA GLN A 72 -11.97 34.21 24.25
C GLN A 72 -12.67 32.88 23.99
N THR A 73 -12.26 31.79 24.65
CA THR A 73 -12.85 30.48 24.33
C THR A 73 -12.69 29.45 25.45
N SER A 74 -13.75 28.67 25.65
CA SER A 74 -13.86 27.61 26.64
C SER A 74 -13.95 26.24 25.96
N PHE A 75 -13.47 25.22 26.66
CA PHE A 75 -13.41 23.85 26.21
C PHE A 75 -14.20 22.96 27.15
N CYS A 76 -15.04 22.08 26.60
CA CYS A 76 -15.65 20.97 27.33
C CYS A 76 -14.76 19.74 27.18
N GLU A 77 -14.45 19.05 28.29
CA GLU A 77 -13.78 17.75 28.21
C GLU A 77 -14.82 16.67 27.92
N VAL A 78 -14.60 15.90 26.87
CA VAL A 78 -15.50 14.82 26.45
C VAL A 78 -14.74 13.50 26.41
N THR A 79 -15.39 12.43 26.87
CA THR A 79 -14.97 11.05 26.63
C THR A 79 -15.72 10.51 25.44
N ASP A 80 -15.00 9.99 24.46
CA ASP A 80 -15.64 9.38 23.31
C ASP A 80 -16.44 8.15 23.73
N PHE A 81 -17.64 7.99 23.17
CA PHE A 81 -18.23 6.66 23.13
C PHE A 81 -17.33 5.86 22.22
N ALA A 82 -16.53 4.96 22.79
CA ALA A 82 -15.86 3.96 21.99
C ALA A 82 -16.95 3.31 21.13
N PRO A 83 -16.94 3.49 19.79
CA PRO A 83 -17.90 2.78 18.97
C PRO A 83 -17.72 1.30 19.30
N PRO A 84 -18.78 0.47 19.27
CA PRO A 84 -18.55 -0.97 19.24
C PRO A 84 -17.51 -1.18 18.15
N ARG A 85 -16.42 -1.88 18.48
CA ARG A 85 -15.44 -2.31 17.48
C ARG A 85 -16.22 -3.23 16.53
N VAL A 86 -16.93 -2.65 15.58
CA VAL A 86 -16.97 -3.17 14.23
C VAL A 86 -15.49 -3.24 13.93
N GLN A 87 -14.94 -4.44 14.01
CA GLN A 87 -13.73 -4.77 13.30
C GLN A 87 -14.11 -4.50 11.84
N ARG A 88 -14.06 -3.23 11.44
CA ARG A 88 -13.79 -2.86 10.07
C ARG A 88 -12.55 -3.70 9.80
N PRO A 89 -12.60 -4.67 8.86
CA PRO A 89 -11.39 -5.30 8.41
C PRO A 89 -10.44 -4.14 8.20
N THR A 90 -9.34 -4.13 8.94
CA THR A 90 -8.27 -3.20 8.64
C THR A 90 -8.13 -3.29 7.12
N PRO A 91 -8.06 -2.17 6.37
CA PRO A 91 -7.38 -2.29 5.09
C PRO A 91 -6.08 -2.95 5.49
N HIS A 92 -5.92 -4.22 5.09
CA HIS A 92 -4.67 -4.89 5.25
C HIS A 92 -3.75 -3.99 4.45
N THR A 93 -3.07 -3.06 5.13
CA THR A 93 -1.78 -2.60 4.69
C THR A 93 -1.01 -3.90 4.70
N THR A 94 -1.06 -4.60 3.56
CA THR A 94 -0.07 -5.57 3.22
C THR A 94 1.23 -4.90 3.62
N PRO A 95 2.03 -5.47 4.55
CA PRO A 95 3.34 -4.91 4.83
C PRO A 95 3.96 -4.62 3.46
N PRO A 96 4.40 -3.38 3.16
CA PRO A 96 4.89 -3.05 1.84
C PRO A 96 5.89 -4.15 1.51
N ARG A 97 5.54 -4.95 0.49
CA ARG A 97 6.41 -6.03 0.00
C ARG A 97 7.77 -5.39 -0.08
N ALA A 98 8.72 -5.84 0.75
CA ALA A 98 9.99 -5.15 0.98
C ALA A 98 10.51 -4.63 -0.36
N GLN A 99 10.30 -3.33 -0.60
CA GLN A 99 10.64 -2.75 -1.89
C GLN A 99 12.15 -2.90 -1.96
N ARG A 100 12.64 -3.51 -3.04
CA ARG A 100 14.08 -3.62 -3.21
C ARG A 100 14.60 -2.21 -3.42
N THR A 101 15.29 -1.69 -2.41
CA THR A 101 15.94 -0.39 -2.47
C THR A 101 17.36 -0.59 -2.96
N ARG A 102 17.77 0.16 -3.98
CA ARG A 102 19.15 0.19 -4.48
C ARG A 102 19.74 1.59 -4.31
N ALA A 103 21.01 1.66 -3.95
CA ALA A 103 21.75 2.91 -3.92
C ALA A 103 22.33 3.20 -5.31
N ILE A 104 21.98 4.34 -5.90
CA ILE A 104 22.42 4.74 -7.24
C ILE A 104 23.27 6.00 -7.14
N GLU A 105 24.42 6.01 -7.80
CA GLU A 105 25.34 7.16 -7.85
C GLU A 105 24.68 8.39 -8.48
N ALA A 106 24.84 9.54 -7.83
CA ALA A 106 24.23 10.80 -8.24
C ALA A 106 25.24 11.95 -8.42
N GLY A 107 26.54 11.63 -8.33
CA GLY A 107 27.62 12.63 -8.26
C GLY A 107 27.64 13.34 -6.90
N PRO A 108 28.37 14.47 -6.78
CA PRO A 108 28.41 15.25 -5.55
C PRO A 108 27.02 15.80 -5.20
N ILE A 109 26.55 15.58 -3.96
CA ILE A 109 25.36 16.23 -3.39
C ILE A 109 25.81 17.09 -2.21
N TRP A 110 25.42 18.37 -2.21
CA TRP A 110 25.89 19.34 -1.21
C TRP A 110 24.92 19.52 -0.03
N ASN A 111 23.63 19.29 -0.24
CA ASN A 111 22.59 19.46 0.77
C ASN A 111 21.29 18.74 0.35
N GLN A 112 20.28 18.75 1.23
CA GLN A 112 18.98 18.11 0.99
C GLN A 112 18.26 18.63 -0.25
N SER A 113 18.30 19.94 -0.52
CA SER A 113 17.63 20.53 -1.68
C SER A 113 18.27 20.10 -3.00
N ASP A 114 19.60 20.02 -3.04
CA ASP A 114 20.35 19.46 -4.17
C ASP A 114 20.02 17.95 -4.37
N ALA A 115 19.87 17.20 -3.27
CA ALA A 115 19.44 15.81 -3.31
C ALA A 115 18.03 15.67 -3.91
N GLU A 116 17.09 16.54 -3.55
CA GLU A 116 15.72 16.50 -4.09
C GLU A 116 15.68 16.62 -5.61
N VAL A 117 16.52 17.48 -6.18
CA VAL A 117 16.59 17.66 -7.63
C VAL A 117 17.32 16.47 -8.28
N LYS A 118 18.52 16.13 -7.79
CA LYS A 118 19.36 15.09 -8.41
C LYS A 118 18.76 13.70 -8.24
N CYS A 119 18.32 13.34 -7.03
CA CYS A 119 17.78 12.02 -6.75
C CYS A 119 16.43 11.77 -7.43
N ARG A 120 15.60 12.80 -7.65
CA ARG A 120 14.39 12.64 -8.49
C ARG A 120 14.74 12.33 -9.94
N ARG A 121 15.75 13.00 -10.50
CA ARG A 121 16.23 12.70 -11.86
C ARG A 121 16.80 11.29 -11.96
N VAL A 122 17.67 10.91 -11.03
CA VAL A 122 18.25 9.56 -10.93
C VAL A 122 17.15 8.50 -10.78
N ALA A 123 16.13 8.75 -9.97
CA ALA A 123 14.98 7.85 -9.81
C ALA A 123 14.21 7.66 -11.14
N ALA A 124 13.95 8.75 -11.86
CA ALA A 124 13.26 8.71 -13.15
C ALA A 124 14.03 7.91 -14.19
N GLU A 125 15.35 8.12 -14.30
CA GLU A 125 16.25 7.36 -15.18
C GLU A 125 16.29 5.88 -14.79
N ALA A 126 16.32 5.59 -13.49
CA ALA A 126 16.33 4.24 -12.95
C ALA A 126 14.96 3.56 -12.91
N ARG A 127 13.90 4.20 -13.44
CA ARG A 127 12.50 3.73 -13.39
C ARG A 127 12.04 3.31 -11.99
N GLY A 128 12.53 4.03 -10.99
CA GLY A 128 12.22 3.80 -9.58
C GLY A 128 11.64 5.04 -8.93
N GLU A 129 11.40 4.94 -7.62
CA GLU A 129 10.98 6.06 -6.79
C GLU A 129 12.08 6.40 -5.81
N TRP A 130 12.47 7.66 -5.73
CA TRP A 130 13.40 8.10 -4.70
C TRP A 130 12.73 8.00 -3.34
N THR A 131 13.36 7.29 -2.41
CA THR A 131 12.83 7.06 -1.06
C THR A 131 12.91 8.28 -0.14
N GLY A 132 13.50 9.39 -0.62
CA GLY A 132 13.86 10.54 0.20
C GLY A 132 15.21 10.37 0.92
N GLN A 133 15.82 9.19 0.87
CA GLN A 133 17.12 8.92 1.50
C GLN A 133 18.27 9.09 0.50
N TRP A 134 19.36 9.67 0.97
CA TRP A 134 20.62 9.80 0.23
C TRP A 134 21.79 9.85 1.23
N ARG A 135 23.00 9.56 0.75
CA ARG A 135 24.21 9.67 1.58
C ARG A 135 25.45 9.97 0.74
N THR A 136 26.39 10.69 1.32
CA THR A 136 27.71 10.93 0.70
C THR A 136 28.61 9.72 0.94
N VAL A 137 29.12 9.13 -0.13
CA VAL A 137 30.07 8.00 -0.07
C VAL A 137 31.51 8.45 -0.24
N THR A 138 31.74 9.60 -0.89
CA THR A 138 33.05 10.25 -0.98
C THR A 138 32.89 11.77 -0.88
N PRO A 139 33.37 12.40 0.21
CA PRO A 139 33.22 13.84 0.43
C PRO A 139 33.67 14.67 -0.79
N GLY A 140 32.78 15.58 -1.23
CA GLY A 140 33.02 16.49 -2.35
C GLY A 140 33.10 15.83 -3.74
N ARG A 141 32.89 14.51 -3.86
CA ARG A 141 33.00 13.78 -5.14
C ARG A 141 31.80 12.92 -5.48
N MET A 142 31.23 12.21 -4.51
CA MET A 142 30.18 11.22 -4.81
C MET A 142 29.21 11.02 -3.64
N SER A 143 27.93 11.00 -4.00
CA SER A 143 26.81 10.65 -3.15
C SER A 143 25.92 9.65 -3.90
N VAL A 144 25.14 8.88 -3.13
CA VAL A 144 24.18 7.90 -3.65
C VAL A 144 22.78 8.24 -3.19
N CYS A 145 21.80 8.00 -4.06
CA CYS A 145 20.37 8.11 -3.77
C CYS A 145 19.78 6.72 -3.58
N ASP A 146 19.00 6.52 -2.52
CA ASP A 146 18.30 5.25 -2.31
C ASP A 146 16.99 5.25 -3.11
N ILE A 147 16.96 4.44 -4.15
CA ILE A 147 15.84 4.32 -5.09
C ILE A 147 15.12 3.00 -4.82
N ALA A 148 13.84 3.09 -4.48
CA ALA A 148 12.96 1.95 -4.39
C ALA A 148 12.57 1.48 -5.79
N ASP A 149 12.69 0.19 -6.02
CA ASP A 149 12.06 -0.45 -7.17
C ASP A 149 10.54 -0.27 -7.06
N VAL A 150 9.98 0.50 -7.99
CA VAL A 150 8.56 0.38 -8.29
C VAL A 150 8.42 -1.01 -8.88
N ALA A 151 7.87 -1.95 -8.10
CA ALA A 151 7.52 -3.26 -8.65
C ALA A 151 6.79 -3.01 -9.98
N PRO A 152 7.16 -3.69 -11.08
CA PRO A 152 6.39 -3.56 -12.31
C PRO A 152 4.95 -3.81 -11.91
N ARG A 153 4.05 -2.85 -12.18
CA ARG A 153 2.63 -2.97 -11.82
C ARG A 153 2.18 -4.34 -12.31
N SER A 154 2.07 -5.32 -11.40
CA SER A 154 1.98 -6.74 -11.76
C SER A 154 0.57 -7.13 -12.21
N THR A 155 -0.23 -6.11 -12.54
CA THR A 155 -1.40 -6.19 -13.38
C THR A 155 -1.31 -4.97 -14.27
N PRO A 156 -1.07 -5.12 -15.59
CA PRO A 156 -1.39 -4.07 -16.53
C PRO A 156 -2.88 -3.82 -16.33
N TRP A 157 -3.24 -2.69 -15.71
CA TRP A 157 -4.62 -2.23 -15.75
C TRP A 157 -5.00 -2.14 -17.22
N PRO A 158 -6.07 -2.81 -17.67
CA PRO A 158 -6.44 -2.75 -19.07
C PRO A 158 -6.74 -1.28 -19.41
N ARG A 159 -6.11 -0.75 -20.46
CA ARG A 159 -6.51 0.53 -21.02
C ARG A 159 -7.73 0.30 -21.91
N TYR A 160 -8.67 1.23 -21.91
CA TYR A 160 -9.80 1.17 -22.82
C TYR A 160 -9.44 1.84 -24.13
N VAL A 161 -9.60 1.13 -25.25
CA VAL A 161 -9.41 1.67 -26.60
C VAL A 161 -10.74 1.66 -27.32
N GLU A 162 -11.10 2.80 -27.90
CA GLU A 162 -12.32 2.98 -28.67
C GLU A 162 -12.40 1.97 -29.83
N ALA A 163 -13.54 1.31 -29.95
CA ALA A 163 -13.78 0.20 -30.88
C ALA A 163 -14.98 0.45 -31.81
N GLY A 164 -15.55 1.66 -31.76
CA GLY A 164 -16.84 1.95 -32.40
C GLY A 164 -18.00 1.29 -31.65
N PRO A 165 -19.20 1.22 -32.25
CA PRO A 165 -20.37 0.67 -31.58
C PRO A 165 -20.21 -0.85 -31.38
N ILE A 166 -20.34 -1.32 -30.14
CA ILE A 166 -20.46 -2.74 -29.78
C ILE A 166 -21.87 -2.98 -29.24
N ARG A 167 -22.60 -3.92 -29.83
CA ARG A 167 -24.00 -4.20 -29.48
C ARG A 167 -24.17 -5.18 -28.33
N ASP A 168 -23.29 -6.15 -28.24
CA ASP A 168 -23.34 -7.25 -27.27
C ASP A 168 -21.95 -7.90 -27.12
N GLN A 169 -21.86 -8.90 -26.26
CA GLN A 169 -20.62 -9.64 -26.00
C GLN A 169 -20.08 -10.36 -27.25
N GLN A 170 -20.95 -10.89 -28.11
CA GLN A 170 -20.53 -11.62 -29.31
C GLN A 170 -19.88 -10.68 -30.35
N ASP A 171 -20.44 -9.48 -30.48
CA ASP A 171 -19.89 -8.40 -31.29
C ASP A 171 -18.53 -7.95 -30.72
N ALA A 172 -18.39 -7.88 -29.40
CA ALA A 172 -17.13 -7.57 -28.73
C ALA A 172 -16.05 -8.64 -29.00
N GLU A 173 -16.40 -9.92 -28.92
CA GLU A 173 -15.49 -11.05 -29.23
C GLU A 173 -14.96 -11.01 -30.66
N THR A 174 -15.72 -10.43 -31.58
CA THR A 174 -15.32 -10.27 -32.97
C THR A 174 -14.45 -9.03 -33.17
N LYS A 175 -14.83 -7.88 -32.58
CA LYS A 175 -14.17 -6.59 -32.81
C LYS A 175 -12.93 -6.37 -31.94
N CYS A 176 -13.01 -6.70 -30.65
CA CYS A 176 -11.98 -6.34 -29.70
C CYS A 176 -10.62 -7.02 -29.94
N PRO A 177 -10.51 -8.27 -30.43
CA PRO A 177 -9.23 -8.84 -30.82
C PRO A 177 -8.52 -8.04 -31.94
N VAL A 178 -9.29 -7.50 -32.90
CA VAL A 178 -8.75 -6.67 -33.99
C VAL A 178 -8.24 -5.33 -33.46
N VAL A 179 -9.02 -4.67 -32.59
CA VAL A 179 -8.63 -3.42 -31.93
C VAL A 179 -7.38 -3.63 -31.06
N ALA A 180 -7.32 -4.73 -30.31
CA ALA A 180 -6.17 -5.10 -29.49
C ALA A 180 -4.91 -5.30 -30.34
N ALA A 181 -5.01 -6.02 -31.46
CA ALA A 181 -3.89 -6.24 -32.37
C ALA A 181 -3.37 -4.92 -32.96
N ALA A 182 -4.26 -3.98 -33.30
CA ALA A 182 -3.88 -2.68 -33.85
C ALA A 182 -3.01 -1.85 -32.89
N VAL A 183 -3.19 -2.03 -31.57
CA VAL A 183 -2.40 -1.33 -30.53
C VAL A 183 -1.33 -2.21 -29.87
N ARG A 184 -0.98 -3.35 -30.50
CA ARG A 184 -0.02 -4.35 -29.97
C ARG A 184 -0.35 -4.81 -28.54
N GLY A 185 -1.62 -4.91 -28.22
CA GLY A 185 -2.11 -5.42 -26.94
C GLY A 185 -2.89 -6.73 -27.09
N GLN A 186 -3.41 -7.23 -25.97
CA GLN A 186 -4.35 -8.34 -25.94
C GLN A 186 -5.67 -7.85 -25.38
N TRP A 187 -6.78 -8.29 -25.98
CA TRP A 187 -8.08 -8.02 -25.42
C TRP A 187 -8.24 -8.84 -24.13
N SER A 188 -8.65 -8.18 -23.04
CA SER A 188 -8.80 -8.85 -21.74
C SER A 188 -10.10 -9.63 -21.58
N GLY A 189 -10.96 -9.63 -22.61
CA GLY A 189 -12.33 -10.14 -22.54
C GLY A 189 -13.34 -9.12 -21.99
N GLN A 190 -12.88 -7.94 -21.54
CA GLN A 190 -13.73 -6.87 -21.03
C GLN A 190 -13.96 -5.78 -22.07
N TRP A 191 -15.13 -5.17 -22.06
CA TRP A 191 -15.48 -4.00 -22.88
C TRP A 191 -16.54 -3.18 -22.14
N MET A 192 -16.76 -1.95 -22.58
CA MET A 192 -17.80 -1.07 -22.05
C MET A 192 -18.37 -0.16 -23.13
N THR A 193 -19.64 0.21 -23.01
CA THR A 193 -20.25 1.26 -23.84
C THR A 193 -19.91 2.62 -23.25
N THR A 194 -19.24 3.47 -24.04
CA THR A 194 -18.92 4.85 -23.67
C THR A 194 -20.03 5.82 -24.07
N MET A 195 -20.72 5.53 -25.17
CA MET A 195 -21.89 6.26 -25.64
C MET A 195 -22.90 5.30 -26.28
N GLU A 196 -24.10 5.23 -25.71
CA GLU A 196 -25.13 4.27 -26.13
C GLU A 196 -25.43 4.34 -27.63
N GLY A 197 -25.33 3.20 -28.30
CA GLY A 197 -25.57 3.06 -29.74
C GLY A 197 -24.51 3.68 -30.66
N GLN A 198 -23.50 4.39 -30.13
CA GLN A 198 -22.50 5.09 -30.94
C GLN A 198 -21.08 4.57 -30.71
N MET A 199 -20.65 4.41 -29.46
CA MET A 199 -19.26 4.10 -29.11
C MET A 199 -19.15 3.16 -27.92
N SER A 200 -18.20 2.24 -28.03
CA SER A 200 -17.77 1.32 -26.99
C SER A 200 -16.25 1.22 -27.02
N ALA A 201 -15.66 0.82 -25.89
CA ALA A 201 -14.22 0.65 -25.75
C ALA A 201 -13.87 -0.76 -25.27
N CYS A 202 -12.84 -1.35 -25.87
CA CYS A 202 -12.30 -2.65 -25.49
C CYS A 202 -11.21 -2.46 -24.44
N ALA A 203 -11.28 -3.22 -23.35
CA ALA A 203 -10.23 -3.23 -22.35
C ALA A 203 -9.06 -4.08 -22.85
N ILE A 204 -7.92 -3.44 -23.08
CA ILE A 204 -6.74 -4.03 -23.67
C ILE A 204 -5.62 -4.01 -22.65
N THR A 205 -5.07 -5.19 -22.37
CA THR A 205 -3.82 -5.32 -21.64
C THR A 205 -2.68 -5.08 -22.61
N ASP A 206 -1.72 -4.27 -22.20
CA ASP A 206 -0.43 -4.25 -22.88
C ASP A 206 0.15 -5.66 -22.83
N MET A 207 0.55 -6.18 -23.99
CA MET A 207 1.47 -7.31 -23.96
C MET A 207 2.69 -6.81 -23.21
N ALA A 208 2.99 -7.43 -22.06
CA ALA A 208 4.28 -7.20 -21.44
C ALA A 208 5.34 -7.40 -22.53
N PRO A 209 6.33 -6.51 -22.64
CA PRO A 209 7.36 -6.68 -23.66
C PRO A 209 7.91 -8.11 -23.54
N PRO A 210 8.09 -8.82 -24.67
CA PRO A 210 8.56 -10.20 -24.64
C PRO A 210 9.81 -10.25 -23.78
N GLN A 211 9.78 -11.08 -22.75
CA GLN A 211 10.88 -11.15 -21.80
C GLN A 211 12.09 -11.74 -22.52
N PRO A 212 13.25 -11.05 -22.51
CA PRO A 212 14.45 -11.61 -23.09
C PRO A 212 14.80 -12.91 -22.36
N ARG A 213 15.12 -13.94 -23.14
CA ARG A 213 15.64 -15.22 -22.65
C ARG A 213 16.92 -15.54 -23.38
N THR A 214 17.77 -16.36 -22.79
CA THR A 214 19.02 -16.79 -23.41
C THR A 214 18.83 -18.13 -24.12
N VAL A 215 19.56 -18.31 -25.23
CA VAL A 215 19.69 -19.59 -25.93
C VAL A 215 21.17 -19.91 -26.13
N GLU A 216 21.52 -21.18 -25.98
CA GLU A 216 22.90 -21.64 -26.22
C GLU A 216 23.26 -21.51 -27.70
N ALA A 217 24.45 -20.97 -27.97
CA ALA A 217 24.95 -20.74 -29.33
C ALA A 217 26.32 -21.39 -29.59
N GLY A 218 26.80 -22.21 -28.66
CA GLY A 218 28.17 -22.74 -28.68
C GLY A 218 29.20 -21.65 -28.37
N PRO A 219 30.50 -21.88 -28.65
CA PRO A 219 31.54 -20.88 -28.39
C PRO A 219 31.39 -19.69 -29.35
N ILE A 220 31.39 -18.48 -28.79
CA ILE A 220 31.48 -17.21 -29.53
C ILE A 220 32.77 -16.50 -29.12
N TRP A 221 33.57 -16.10 -30.11
CA TRP A 221 34.89 -15.50 -29.85
C TRP A 221 34.87 -13.97 -29.80
N ASP A 222 33.97 -13.36 -30.58
CA ASP A 222 33.83 -11.91 -30.68
C ASP A 222 32.42 -11.52 -31.21
N GLN A 223 32.18 -10.21 -31.33
CA GLN A 223 30.92 -9.68 -31.83
C GLN A 223 30.63 -10.07 -33.29
N SER A 224 31.67 -10.23 -34.13
CA SER A 224 31.49 -10.61 -35.53
C SER A 224 31.00 -12.05 -35.64
N ASP A 225 31.55 -12.94 -34.84
CA ASP A 225 31.10 -14.34 -34.72
C ASP A 225 29.66 -14.41 -34.16
N ALA A 226 29.33 -13.59 -33.16
CA ALA A 226 27.96 -13.46 -32.63
C ALA A 226 26.95 -13.04 -33.71
N ASN A 227 27.32 -12.08 -34.56
CA ASN A 227 26.48 -11.60 -35.66
C ASN A 227 26.12 -12.70 -36.68
N VAL A 228 26.91 -13.77 -36.75
CA VAL A 228 26.66 -14.93 -37.63
C VAL A 228 25.90 -16.03 -36.89
N LYS A 229 26.31 -16.39 -35.67
CA LYS A 229 25.75 -17.53 -34.92
C LYS A 229 24.41 -17.22 -34.27
N CYS A 230 24.26 -16.05 -33.66
CA CYS A 230 23.07 -15.72 -32.89
C CYS A 230 21.77 -15.65 -33.72
N PRO A 231 21.75 -15.13 -34.96
CA PRO A 231 20.56 -15.23 -35.81
C PRO A 231 20.11 -16.67 -36.09
N VAL A 232 21.07 -17.59 -36.28
CA VAL A 232 20.78 -19.02 -36.50
C VAL A 232 20.20 -19.65 -35.24
N ALA A 233 20.83 -19.41 -34.08
CA ALA A 233 20.35 -19.91 -32.79
C ALA A 233 18.94 -19.37 -32.45
N ALA A 234 18.69 -18.08 -32.71
CA ALA A 234 17.38 -17.48 -32.52
C ALA A 234 16.31 -18.11 -33.43
N THR A 235 16.63 -18.32 -34.72
CA THR A 235 15.73 -18.96 -35.67
C THR A 235 15.37 -20.38 -35.24
N ALA A 236 16.32 -21.14 -34.71
CA ALA A 236 16.09 -22.51 -34.22
C ALA A 236 15.03 -22.59 -33.11
N VAL A 237 14.86 -21.52 -32.33
CA VAL A 237 13.85 -21.43 -31.26
C VAL A 237 12.66 -20.53 -31.62
N ARG A 238 12.49 -20.18 -32.91
CA ARG A 238 11.45 -19.27 -33.41
C ARG A 238 11.41 -17.91 -32.70
N ALA A 239 12.58 -17.40 -32.33
CA ALA A 239 12.74 -16.10 -31.68
C ALA A 239 13.59 -15.16 -32.55
N ARG A 240 13.65 -13.89 -32.16
CA ARG A 240 14.52 -12.88 -32.74
C ARG A 240 15.69 -12.60 -31.81
N TRP A 241 16.90 -12.59 -32.34
CA TRP A 241 18.08 -12.15 -31.60
C TRP A 241 17.98 -10.65 -31.27
N THR A 242 18.30 -10.27 -30.03
CA THR A 242 18.23 -8.87 -29.57
C THR A 242 19.49 -8.07 -29.92
N GLY A 243 20.56 -8.73 -30.37
CA GLY A 243 21.89 -8.16 -30.54
C GLY A 243 22.80 -8.39 -29.33
N GLN A 244 22.25 -8.85 -28.20
CA GLN A 244 23.02 -9.15 -26.99
C GLN A 244 23.47 -10.61 -26.96
N TRP A 245 24.67 -10.85 -26.43
CA TRP A 245 25.22 -12.19 -26.19
C TRP A 245 26.22 -12.11 -25.03
N MET A 246 26.55 -13.27 -24.46
CA MET A 246 27.58 -13.36 -23.42
C MET A 246 28.23 -14.74 -23.39
N THR A 247 29.51 -14.79 -23.03
CA THR A 247 30.24 -16.04 -22.78
C THR A 247 29.89 -16.58 -21.40
N THR A 248 29.34 -17.79 -21.34
CA THR A 248 29.03 -18.47 -20.06
C THR A 248 30.19 -19.35 -19.60
N ARG A 249 30.98 -19.90 -20.54
CA ARG A 249 32.23 -20.64 -20.27
C ARG A 249 33.28 -20.28 -21.31
N GLN A 250 34.41 -19.72 -20.86
CA GLN A 250 35.47 -19.25 -21.75
C GLN A 250 35.97 -20.36 -22.66
N GLY A 251 35.87 -20.14 -23.97
CA GLY A 251 36.32 -21.09 -25.00
C GLY A 251 35.41 -22.30 -25.24
N GLU A 252 34.34 -22.46 -24.47
CA GLU A 252 33.42 -23.61 -24.60
C GLU A 252 32.02 -23.17 -25.03
N MET A 253 31.45 -22.14 -24.40
CA MET A 253 30.02 -21.84 -24.52
C MET A 253 29.70 -20.36 -24.34
N SER A 254 28.75 -19.90 -25.15
CA SER A 254 28.14 -18.58 -25.10
C SER A 254 26.64 -18.72 -25.33
N VAL A 255 25.91 -17.69 -24.89
CA VAL A 255 24.46 -17.61 -25.08
C VAL A 255 24.11 -16.32 -25.79
N CYS A 256 23.06 -16.38 -26.62
CA CYS A 256 22.47 -15.23 -27.29
C CYS A 256 21.17 -14.87 -26.59
N GLU A 257 20.92 -13.59 -26.36
CA GLU A 257 19.65 -13.12 -25.84
C GLU A 257 18.64 -13.01 -26.99
N VAL A 258 17.46 -13.59 -26.81
CA VAL A 258 16.40 -13.65 -27.80
C VAL A 258 15.06 -13.23 -27.20
N VAL A 259 14.17 -12.72 -28.05
CA VAL A 259 12.79 -12.37 -27.73
C VAL A 259 11.87 -13.03 -28.75
N ASP A 260 10.73 -13.55 -28.28
CA ASP A 260 9.73 -14.18 -29.16
C ASP A 260 8.99 -13.14 -30.03
#